data_AF-A0A357ZIG9-F1
#
_entry.id   AF-A0A357ZIG9-F1
#
_cell.length_a   1.000
_cell.length_b   1.000
_cell.length_c   1.000
_cell.angle_alpha   90.00
_cell.angle_beta   90.00
_cell.angle_gamma   90.00
#
_symmetry.space_group_name_H-M   'P 1'
#
loop_
_entity.id
_entity.type
_entity.pdbx_description
1 polymer ?
#
loop_
_entity_poly.entity_id
_entity_poly.type
_entity_poly.pdbx_seq_one_letter_code
_entity_poly.pdbx_strand_id
1 'polypeptide(L)'
;MTARHHARLPPRRDLLVAERGASRKKWAGKLPVAFISPNAYPVGMANLGMQLVYHLLNQEDFIVAERFFTCQDGSPNGPPLSLE
;
A
#
# COMPACT_ATOMS: atom_id res chain seq x y z
N MET A 1 24.97 -19.06 4.39
CA MET A 1 24.55 -17.78 5.01
C MET A 1 24.64 -16.68 3.97
N THR A 2 23.61 -16.51 3.13
CA THR A 2 23.54 -15.42 2.15
C THR A 2 22.83 -14.25 2.80
N ALA A 3 23.58 -13.21 3.14
CA ALA A 3 23.03 -11.93 3.55
C ALA A 3 22.15 -11.42 2.41
N ARG A 4 20.83 -11.47 2.60
CA ARG A 4 19.89 -10.83 1.68
C ARG A 4 20.19 -9.34 1.72
N HIS A 5 20.64 -8.79 0.60
CA HIS A 5 20.80 -7.36 0.42
C HIS A 5 19.39 -6.74 0.51
N HIS A 6 18.99 -6.32 1.72
CA HIS A 6 17.74 -5.60 1.91
C HIS A 6 17.93 -4.19 1.35
N ALA A 7 17.70 -4.03 0.05
CA ALA A 7 17.65 -2.72 -0.58
C ALA A 7 16.53 -1.92 0.09
N ARG A 8 16.91 -0.89 0.85
CA ARG A 8 15.97 0.02 1.52
C ARG A 8 15.04 0.62 0.45
N LEU A 9 13.72 0.45 0.61
CA LEU A 9 12.76 1.12 -0.25
C LEU A 9 13.00 2.64 -0.23
N PRO A 10 12.83 3.33 -1.37
CA PRO A 10 12.85 4.78 -1.38
C PRO A 10 11.72 5.33 -0.49
N PRO A 11 11.83 6.60 -0.06
CA PRO A 11 10.79 7.26 0.71
C PRO A 11 9.39 7.06 0.11
N ARG A 12 8.38 6.94 0.98
CA ARG A 12 6.96 6.72 0.58
C ARG A 12 6.46 7.69 -0.48
N ARG A 13 6.89 8.96 -0.40
CA ARG A 13 6.54 9.98 -1.41
C ARG A 13 7.02 9.62 -2.81
N ASP A 14 8.23 9.07 -2.93
CA ASP A 14 8.82 8.72 -4.21
C ASP A 14 8.15 7.48 -4.81
N LEU A 15 7.74 6.54 -3.95
CA LEU A 15 6.91 5.39 -4.34
C LEU A 15 5.58 5.84 -4.94
N LEU A 16 4.86 6.74 -4.25
CA LEU A 16 3.58 7.27 -4.73
C LEU A 16 3.69 8.06 -6.04
N VAL A 17 4.78 8.80 -6.24
CA VAL A 17 4.99 9.57 -7.47
C VAL A 17 5.24 8.65 -8.67
N ALA A 18 5.89 7.50 -8.44
CA ALA A 18 6.09 6.49 -9.47
C ALA A 18 4.82 5.65 -9.75
N GLU A 19 3.89 5.58 -8.80
CA GLU A 19 2.64 4.85 -8.94
C GLU A 19 1.58 5.61 -9.75
N ARG A 20 0.92 4.90 -10.68
CA ARG A 20 -0.30 5.40 -11.32
C ARG A 20 -1.52 4.86 -10.58
N GLY A 21 -2.50 5.73 -10.35
CA GLY A 21 -3.78 5.35 -9.74
C GLY A 21 -3.87 5.51 -8.23
N ALA A 22 -2.87 6.10 -7.57
CA ALA A 22 -2.98 6.48 -6.17
C ALA A 22 -4.10 7.54 -5.99
N SER A 23 -5.02 7.28 -5.05
CA SER A 23 -6.14 8.15 -4.70
C SER A 23 -5.78 8.97 -3.47
N ARG A 24 -5.91 10.30 -3.56
CA ARG A 24 -5.78 11.20 -2.41
C ARG A 24 -7.14 11.79 -2.06
N LYS A 25 -7.75 11.32 -0.98
CA LYS A 25 -9.02 11.84 -0.46
C LYS A 25 -8.85 12.39 0.95
N LYS A 26 -9.61 13.45 1.29
CA LYS A 26 -9.75 13.88 2.68
C LYS A 26 -10.58 12.86 3.46
N TRP A 27 -10.16 12.53 4.67
CA TRP A 27 -10.82 11.54 5.52
C TRP A 27 -12.14 12.02 6.14
N ALA A 28 -12.31 13.33 6.32
CA ALA A 28 -13.47 13.88 7.03
C ALA A 28 -14.78 13.49 6.37
N GLY A 29 -15.68 12.84 7.12
CA GLY A 29 -16.99 12.42 6.65
C GLY A 29 -16.99 11.17 5.75
N LYS A 30 -15.87 10.44 5.65
CA LYS A 30 -15.76 9.19 4.88
C LYS A 30 -15.48 8.00 5.78
N LEU A 31 -15.84 6.80 5.31
CA LEU A 31 -15.51 5.52 5.90
C LEU A 31 -14.05 5.16 5.56
N PRO A 32 -13.15 5.09 6.55
CA PRO A 32 -11.78 4.64 6.32
C PRO A 32 -11.72 3.12 6.18
N VAL A 33 -11.05 2.66 5.12
CA VAL A 33 -10.83 1.24 4.83
C VAL A 33 -9.34 0.99 4.66
N ALA A 34 -8.79 0.07 5.47
CA ALA A 34 -7.41 -0.38 5.32
C ALA A 34 -7.39 -1.68 4.52
N PHE A 35 -6.78 -1.66 3.33
CA PHE A 35 -6.59 -2.87 2.53
C PHE A 35 -5.17 -3.40 2.72
N ILE A 36 -5.04 -4.49 3.46
CA ILE A 36 -3.75 -5.07 3.85
C ILE A 36 -3.38 -6.24 2.93
N SER A 37 -2.19 -6.17 2.34
CA SER A 37 -1.56 -7.30 1.67
C SER A 37 -0.61 -8.03 2.62
N PRO A 38 -0.61 -9.38 2.62
CA PRO A 38 0.41 -10.14 3.34
C PRO A 38 1.80 -10.05 2.66
N ASN A 39 1.87 -9.48 1.45
CA ASN A 39 3.11 -9.40 0.69
C ASN A 39 3.83 -8.06 0.89
N ALA A 40 5.16 -8.08 0.76
CA ALA A 40 5.96 -6.87 0.72
C ALA A 40 5.57 -6.02 -0.51
N TYR A 41 5.75 -4.70 -0.37
CA TYR A 41 5.32 -3.69 -1.35
C TYR A 41 5.59 -4.04 -2.83
N PRO A 42 6.79 -4.46 -3.27
CA PRO A 42 7.02 -4.75 -4.70
C PRO A 42 6.15 -5.88 -5.24
N VAL A 43 5.92 -6.93 -4.44
CA VAL A 43 5.10 -8.08 -4.81
C VAL A 43 3.62 -7.74 -4.68
N GLY A 44 3.24 -7.01 -3.64
CA GLY A 44 1.87 -6.58 -3.43
C GLY A 44 1.38 -5.62 -4.51
N MET A 45 2.20 -4.67 -4.94
CA MET A 45 1.85 -3.75 -6.02
C MET A 45 1.75 -4.42 -7.39
N ALA A 46 2.40 -5.56 -7.61
CA ALA A 46 2.24 -6.35 -8.83
C ALA A 46 0.90 -7.12 -8.89
N ASN A 47 0.08 -7.07 -7.84
CA ASN A 47 -1.21 -7.76 -7.79
C ASN A 47 -2.33 -6.91 -8.41
N LEU A 48 -2.74 -7.26 -9.62
CA LEU A 48 -3.83 -6.57 -10.34
C LEU A 48 -5.16 -6.58 -9.57
N GLY A 49 -5.51 -7.70 -8.92
CA GLY A 49 -6.74 -7.79 -8.13
C GLY A 49 -6.76 -6.80 -6.97
N MET A 50 -5.59 -6.59 -6.33
CA MET A 50 -5.46 -5.58 -5.28
C MET A 50 -5.64 -4.16 -5.83
N GLN A 51 -5.00 -3.85 -6.96
CA GLN A 51 -5.15 -2.56 -7.61
C GLN A 51 -6.62 -2.29 -7.99
N LEU A 52 -7.32 -3.31 -8.51
CA LEU A 52 -8.72 -3.21 -8.92
C LEU A 52 -9.65 -2.95 -7.71
N VAL A 53 -9.53 -3.73 -6.64
CA VAL A 53 -10.35 -3.55 -5.42
C VAL A 53 -10.08 -2.18 -4.79
N TYR A 54 -8.81 -1.77 -4.70
CA TYR A 54 -8.44 -0.44 -4.21
C TYR A 54 -9.07 0.67 -5.04
N HIS A 55 -9.04 0.53 -6.38
CA HIS A 55 -9.63 1.50 -7.29
C HIS A 55 -11.15 1.59 -7.10
N LEU A 56 -11.85 0.44 -7.08
CA LEU A 56 -13.31 0.39 -6.89
C LEU A 56 -13.72 1.02 -5.56
N LEU A 57 -13.05 0.67 -4.46
CA LEU A 57 -13.32 1.29 -3.15
C LEU A 57 -13.09 2.80 -3.18
N ASN A 58 -12.07 3.28 -3.88
CA ASN A 58 -11.81 4.70 -4.03
C ASN A 58 -12.66 5.39 -5.12
N GLN A 59 -13.50 4.70 -5.87
CA GLN A 59 -14.53 5.33 -6.70
C GLN A 59 -15.75 5.75 -5.87
N GLU A 60 -16.01 5.08 -4.74
CA GLU A 60 -17.11 5.43 -3.85
C GLU A 60 -16.83 6.74 -3.10
N ASP A 61 -17.74 7.71 -3.20
CA ASP A 61 -17.56 9.04 -2.61
C ASP A 61 -17.49 9.01 -1.08
N PHE A 62 -18.14 8.04 -0.44
CA PHE A 62 -18.15 7.92 1.01
C PHE A 62 -17.00 7.07 1.56
N ILE A 63 -16.12 6.52 0.72
CA ILE A 63 -15.00 5.66 1.15
C ILE A 63 -13.67 6.38 0.91
N VAL A 64 -12.76 6.23 1.89
CA VAL A 64 -11.33 6.47 1.73
C VAL A 64 -10.61 5.16 2.01
N ALA A 65 -10.07 4.55 0.95
CA ALA A 65 -9.32 3.30 1.08
C ALA A 65 -7.83 3.58 0.93
N GLU A 66 -7.03 3.02 1.83
CA GLU A 66 -5.57 3.08 1.81
C GLU A 66 -4.99 1.66 1.73
N ARG A 67 -3.82 1.51 1.10
CA ARG A 67 -3.13 0.23 0.93
C ARG A 67 -1.99 0.07 1.92
N PHE A 68 -1.88 -1.14 2.46
CA PHE A 68 -0.91 -1.51 3.48
C PHE A 68 -0.18 -2.78 3.08
N PHE A 69 1.13 -2.82 3.26
CA PHE A 69 1.98 -3.95 2.91
C PHE A 69 2.79 -4.43 4.10
N THR A 70 3.19 -5.70 4.11
CA THR A 70 4.10 -6.20 5.14
C THR A 70 5.48 -5.57 4.98
N CYS A 71 6.17 -5.40 6.11
CA CYS A 71 7.50 -4.81 6.14
C CYS A 71 8.48 -5.66 5.29
N GLN A 72 9.38 -5.00 4.57
CA GLN A 72 10.27 -5.64 3.59
C GLN A 72 11.36 -6.52 4.25
N ASP A 73 11.55 -6.40 5.57
CA ASP A 73 12.36 -7.33 6.36
C ASP A 73 11.67 -8.69 6.56
N GLY A 74 10.41 -8.83 6.12
CA GLY A 74 9.61 -10.04 6.25
C GLY A 74 9.15 -10.29 7.69
N SER A 75 9.33 -9.32 8.59
CA SER A 75 8.83 -9.43 9.97
C SER A 75 7.30 -9.42 9.95
N PRO A 76 6.64 -10.52 10.36
CA PRO A 76 5.17 -10.54 10.42
C PRO A 76 4.62 -9.59 11.50
N ASN A 77 5.47 -9.11 12.41
CA ASN A 77 5.11 -8.25 13.53
C ASN A 77 5.59 -6.80 13.37
N GLY A 78 6.20 -6.45 12.23
CA GLY A 78 6.55 -5.06 11.92
C GLY A 78 5.29 -4.23 11.62
N PRO A 79 5.29 -2.91 11.87
CA PRO A 79 4.17 -2.06 11.49
C PRO A 79 3.97 -2.15 9.97
N PRO A 80 2.72 -2.30 9.49
CA PRO A 80 2.46 -2.36 8.06
C PRO A 80 2.85 -1.04 7.39
N LEU A 81 3.41 -1.12 6.19
CA LEU A 81 3.77 0.03 5.39
C LEU A 81 2.52 0.61 4.73
N SER A 82 2.01 1.74 5.24
CA SER A 82 1.06 2.59 4.51
C SER A 82 1.80 3.47 3.51
N LEU A 83 1.22 3.64 2.32
CA LEU A 83 1.78 4.47 1.25
C LEU A 83 1.16 5.87 1.15
N GLU A 84 -0.08 6.06 1.63
CA GLU A 84 -0.95 7.22 1.32
C GLU A 84 -1.11 8.19 2.50
#